data_AF-A0A388P0G8-F1
#
_entry.id   AF-A0A388P0G8-F1
#
_cell.length_a   1.000
_cell.length_b   1.000
_cell.length_c   1.000
_cell.angle_alpha   90.00
_cell.angle_beta   90.00
_cell.angle_gamma   90.00
#
_symmetry.space_group_name_H-M   'P 1'
#
loop_
_entity.id
_entity.type
_entity.pdbx_description
1 polymer ?
#
loop_
_entity_poly.entity_id
_entity_poly.type
_entity_poly.pdbx_seq_one_letter_code
_entity_poly.pdbx_strand_id
1 'polypeptide(L)'
;MSEVHPLDCEACAAIDALDGKIDGKIYNLDHWNVRNERRHFASLLEREDLVADRITKFAGSLNFIYIHAIWFGIWVALNAGLFGVSLKFDEFPFGLLTMIVSLEAIFLATFVMVSQNRQSARADLRAQVDFEANLQSLIWTVHVGHALNIDVKHVGDLCKAAIEESRKN
;
A
#
# COMPACT_ATOMS: atom_id res chain seq x y z
N MET A 1 27.33 8.38 -25.17
CA MET A 1 25.93 8.07 -25.50
C MET A 1 25.22 9.40 -25.60
N SER A 2 24.93 9.86 -26.80
CA SER A 2 24.20 11.12 -27.02
C SER A 2 22.82 11.00 -26.36
N GLU A 3 22.48 11.93 -25.47
CA GLU A 3 21.12 12.09 -24.97
C GLU A 3 20.23 12.35 -26.18
N VAL A 4 19.42 11.36 -26.56
CA VAL A 4 18.39 11.51 -27.58
C VAL A 4 17.37 12.50 -27.00
N HIS A 5 17.24 13.67 -27.62
CA HIS A 5 16.26 14.64 -27.16
C HIS A 5 14.88 14.04 -27.43
N PRO A 6 13.92 14.10 -26.49
CA PRO A 6 12.65 13.38 -26.63
C PRO A 6 11.90 13.71 -27.93
N LEU A 7 12.09 14.91 -28.49
CA LEU A 7 11.48 15.35 -29.75
C LEU A 7 12.10 14.73 -31.03
N ASP A 8 13.24 14.04 -30.92
CA ASP A 8 13.84 13.32 -32.06
C ASP A 8 13.10 12.00 -32.36
N CYS A 9 12.17 11.60 -31.47
CA CYS A 9 11.29 10.45 -31.64
C CYS A 9 9.93 10.91 -32.16
N GLU A 10 9.49 10.37 -33.30
CA GLU A 10 8.21 10.70 -33.94
C GLU A 10 7.01 10.48 -33.00
N ALA A 11 7.03 9.41 -32.20
CA ALA A 11 5.98 9.14 -31.22
C ALA A 11 5.94 10.19 -30.10
N CYS A 12 7.11 10.65 -29.64
CA CYS A 12 7.21 11.67 -28.60
C CYS A 12 6.84 13.06 -29.12
N ALA A 13 7.18 13.38 -30.37
CA ALA A 13 6.74 14.60 -31.05
C ALA A 13 5.22 14.61 -31.28
N ALA A 14 4.62 13.45 -31.59
CA ALA A 14 3.17 13.32 -31.65
C ALA A 14 2.51 13.58 -30.29
N ILE A 15 3.09 13.07 -29.19
CA ILE A 15 2.57 13.33 -27.84
C ILE A 15 2.63 14.81 -27.49
N ASP A 16 3.74 15.49 -27.80
CA ASP A 16 3.92 16.93 -27.57
C ASP A 16 2.93 17.78 -28.38
N ALA A 17 2.51 17.31 -29.56
CA ALA A 17 1.56 18.02 -30.42
C ALA A 17 0.07 17.82 -30.01
N LEU A 18 -0.24 16.87 -29.12
CA LEU A 18 -1.63 16.51 -28.79
C LEU A 18 -2.40 17.59 -28.02
N ASP A 19 -1.72 18.45 -27.26
CA ASP A 19 -2.34 19.55 -26.52
C ASP A 19 -2.43 20.87 -27.32
N GLY A 20 -1.98 20.83 -28.58
CA GLY A 20 -1.92 21.98 -29.48
C GLY A 20 -0.74 22.93 -29.24
N LYS A 21 0.23 22.57 -28.37
CA LYS A 21 1.44 23.35 -28.07
C LYS A 21 2.69 22.47 -28.11
N ILE A 22 3.52 22.66 -29.13
CA ILE A 22 4.83 21.99 -29.22
C ILE A 22 5.82 22.71 -28.30
N ASP A 23 5.88 22.33 -27.02
CA ASP A 23 6.74 22.96 -25.99
C ASP A 23 7.81 22.01 -25.40
N GLY A 24 7.87 20.76 -25.88
CA GLY A 24 8.80 19.73 -25.45
C GLY A 24 8.46 19.08 -24.10
N LYS A 25 7.31 19.39 -23.49
CA LYS A 25 6.92 18.86 -22.16
C LYS A 25 5.93 17.72 -22.27
N ILE A 26 6.45 16.60 -22.75
CA ILE A 26 5.75 15.31 -22.90
C ILE A 26 5.08 14.84 -21.58
N TYR A 27 5.63 15.19 -20.43
CA TYR A 27 5.17 14.74 -19.11
C TYR A 27 4.33 15.75 -18.33
N ASN A 28 3.95 16.88 -18.94
CA ASN A 28 3.20 17.89 -18.22
C ASN A 28 1.77 17.39 -17.90
N LEU A 29 1.51 16.96 -16.68
CA LEU A 29 0.19 16.45 -16.28
C LEU A 29 -0.94 17.49 -16.31
N ASP A 30 -0.68 18.76 -16.65
CA ASP A 30 -1.73 19.76 -16.79
C ASP A 30 -2.56 19.59 -18.09
N HIS A 31 -2.00 18.97 -19.13
CA HIS A 31 -2.70 18.78 -20.42
C HIS A 31 -3.53 17.50 -20.46
N TRP A 32 -3.03 16.41 -19.91
CA TRP A 32 -3.84 15.25 -19.62
C TRP A 32 -4.59 15.55 -18.32
N ASN A 33 -5.92 15.57 -18.30
CA ASN A 33 -6.69 15.69 -17.05
C ASN A 33 -6.56 14.42 -16.19
N VAL A 34 -5.32 14.06 -15.84
CA VAL A 34 -4.92 12.92 -15.04
C VAL A 34 -4.93 13.42 -13.62
N ARG A 35 -6.06 13.18 -12.97
CA ARG A 35 -6.26 13.57 -11.58
C ARG A 35 -5.21 12.86 -10.73
N ASN A 36 -4.37 13.62 -10.03
CA ASN A 36 -3.35 13.04 -9.17
C ASN A 36 -4.00 12.46 -7.90
N GLU A 37 -4.49 11.23 -7.99
CA GLU A 37 -5.21 10.51 -6.94
C GLU A 37 -4.40 10.44 -5.63
N ARG A 38 -3.07 10.44 -5.72
CA ARG A 38 -2.15 10.47 -4.59
C ARG A 38 -2.46 11.63 -3.61
N ARG A 39 -2.89 12.80 -4.12
CA ARG A 39 -3.25 13.95 -3.27
C ARG A 39 -4.63 13.79 -2.62
N HIS A 40 -5.60 13.16 -3.30
CA HIS A 40 -6.93 12.91 -2.73
C HIS A 40 -6.90 11.84 -1.62
N PHE A 41 -6.05 10.82 -1.76
CA PHE A 41 -5.83 9.84 -0.70
C PHE A 41 -5.13 10.42 0.53
N ALA A 42 -4.30 11.46 0.35
CA ALA A 42 -3.58 12.10 1.45
C ALA A 42 -4.48 13.00 2.31
N SER A 43 -5.44 13.72 1.71
CA SER A 43 -6.28 14.70 2.43
C SER A 43 -7.34 14.09 3.35
N LEU A 44 -7.72 12.82 3.16
CA LEU A 44 -8.69 12.14 4.04
C LEU A 44 -8.09 11.77 5.41
N LEU A 45 -6.79 11.91 5.60
CA LEU A 45 -6.05 11.26 6.69
C LEU A 45 -5.50 12.21 7.76
N GLU A 46 -5.78 13.51 7.71
CA GLU A 46 -4.76 14.46 8.19
C GLU A 46 -4.72 14.79 9.69
N ARG A 47 -5.53 14.18 10.59
CA ARG A 47 -5.45 14.57 12.03
C ARG A 47 -5.44 13.46 13.09
N GLU A 48 -6.18 12.36 12.93
CA GLU A 48 -6.19 11.27 13.93
C GLU A 48 -5.29 10.08 13.54
N ASP A 49 -4.85 10.04 12.29
CA ASP A 49 -4.25 8.86 11.68
C ASP A 49 -2.77 8.66 11.99
N LEU A 50 -2.07 9.73 12.35
CA LEU A 50 -0.63 9.69 12.60
C LEU A 50 -0.27 8.85 13.83
N VAL A 51 -1.15 8.84 14.84
CA VAL A 51 -0.93 8.09 16.08
C VAL A 51 -1.22 6.61 15.85
N ALA A 52 -2.37 6.29 15.25
CA ALA A 52 -2.74 4.90 14.94
C ALA A 52 -1.72 4.24 13.99
N ASP A 53 -1.34 4.91 12.89
CA ASP A 53 -0.37 4.36 11.93
C ASP A 53 1.02 4.17 12.57
N ARG A 54 1.42 5.01 13.52
CA ARG A 54 2.69 4.86 14.24
C ARG A 54 2.66 3.69 15.21
N ILE A 55 1.57 3.53 15.96
CA ILE A 55 1.39 2.40 16.88
C ILE A 55 1.36 1.08 16.09
N THR A 56 0.63 1.01 14.98
CA THR A 56 0.58 -0.21 14.17
C THR A 56 1.93 -0.53 13.53
N LYS A 57 2.67 0.47 13.02
CA LYS A 57 4.03 0.26 12.50
C LYS A 57 4.98 -0.26 13.58
N PHE A 58 4.84 0.22 14.81
CA PHE A 58 5.64 -0.23 15.94
C PHE A 58 5.26 -1.65 16.37
N ALA A 59 3.96 -1.94 16.54
CA ALA A 59 3.46 -3.27 16.91
C ALA A 59 3.78 -4.34 15.87
N GLY A 60 3.85 -3.98 14.59
CA GLY A 60 4.27 -4.88 13.51
C GLY A 60 5.79 -5.04 13.34
N SER A 61 6.61 -4.41 14.18
CA SER A 61 8.07 -4.44 14.08
C SER A 61 8.69 -5.55 14.92
N LEU A 62 9.79 -6.14 14.44
CA LEU A 62 10.62 -7.06 15.25
C LEU A 62 11.19 -6.37 16.50
N ASN A 63 11.39 -5.05 16.48
CA ASN A 63 11.86 -4.29 17.63
C ASN A 63 10.89 -4.38 18.82
N PHE A 64 9.58 -4.45 18.56
CA PHE A 64 8.57 -4.62 19.60
C PHE A 64 8.78 -5.94 20.36
N ILE A 65 9.08 -7.01 19.62
CA ILE A 65 9.31 -8.35 20.19
C ILE A 65 10.55 -8.33 21.10
N TYR A 66 11.66 -7.72 20.66
CA TYR A 66 12.87 -7.64 21.46
C TYR A 66 12.68 -6.83 22.75
N ILE A 67 11.98 -5.70 22.68
CA ILE A 67 11.67 -4.89 23.86
C ILE A 67 10.86 -5.70 24.88
N HIS A 68 9.82 -6.42 24.43
CA HIS A 68 9.00 -7.25 25.32
C HIS A 68 9.79 -8.43 25.90
N ALA A 69 10.60 -9.10 25.09
CA ALA A 69 11.44 -10.20 25.57
C ALA A 69 12.42 -9.75 26.66
N ILE A 70 13.07 -8.58 26.49
CA ILE A 70 13.96 -8.01 27.50
C ILE A 70 13.18 -7.60 28.75
N TRP A 71 12.04 -6.92 28.58
CA TRP A 71 11.20 -6.49 29.69
C TRP A 71 10.69 -7.67 30.53
N PHE A 72 10.15 -8.71 29.89
CA PHE A 72 9.74 -9.94 30.57
C PHE A 72 10.92 -10.65 31.24
N GLY A 73 12.06 -10.74 30.56
CA GLY A 73 13.28 -11.32 31.13
C GLY A 73 13.73 -10.60 32.41
N ILE A 74 13.72 -9.26 32.40
CA ILE A 74 14.06 -8.43 33.57
C ILE A 74 13.03 -8.65 34.69
N TRP A 75 11.74 -8.65 34.38
CA TRP A 75 10.69 -8.85 35.38
C TRP A 75 10.80 -10.19 36.09
N VAL A 76 11.01 -11.26 35.33
CA VAL A 76 11.20 -12.62 35.86
C VAL A 76 12.50 -12.69 36.66
N ALA A 77 13.61 -12.12 36.18
CA ALA A 77 14.87 -12.12 36.91
C ALA A 77 14.78 -11.39 38.27
N LEU A 78 14.08 -10.24 38.32
CA LEU A 78 13.85 -9.50 39.55
C LEU A 78 13.01 -10.31 40.54
N ASN A 79 11.88 -10.86 40.10
CA ASN A 79 10.95 -11.58 40.98
C ASN A 79 11.40 -13.02 41.33
N ALA A 80 12.26 -13.64 40.52
CA ALA A 80 12.91 -14.91 40.84
C ALA A 80 13.97 -14.78 41.95
N GLY A 81 14.30 -13.55 42.38
CA GLY A 81 15.23 -13.29 43.48
C GLY A 81 16.70 -13.25 43.06
N LEU A 82 16.99 -13.07 41.77
CA LEU A 82 18.37 -12.97 41.26
C LEU A 82 19.15 -11.77 41.82
N PHE A 83 18.43 -10.74 42.32
CA PHE A 83 18.99 -9.49 42.86
C PHE A 83 18.77 -9.31 44.38
N GLY A 84 18.35 -10.36 45.09
CA GLY A 84 18.16 -10.35 46.55
C GLY A 84 16.70 -10.48 47.01
N VAL A 85 16.50 -11.03 48.21
CA VAL A 85 15.20 -11.45 48.78
C VAL A 85 14.22 -10.27 49.01
N SER A 86 14.71 -9.03 49.00
CA SER A 86 13.92 -7.83 49.35
C SER A 86 13.10 -7.23 48.20
N LEU A 87 13.22 -7.73 46.96
CA LEU A 87 12.55 -7.20 45.75
C LEU A 87 11.58 -8.22 45.11
N LYS A 88 10.90 -9.04 45.91
CA LYS A 88 9.84 -9.94 45.43
C LYS A 88 8.48 -9.27 45.60
N PHE A 89 7.93 -8.74 44.51
CA PHE A 89 6.64 -8.05 44.51
C PHE A 89 5.55 -8.80 43.72
N ASP A 90 5.95 -9.68 42.81
CA ASP A 90 5.07 -10.51 41.98
C ASP A 90 5.57 -11.97 42.02
N GLU A 91 5.12 -12.74 43.01
CA GLU A 91 5.54 -14.13 43.19
C GLU A 91 4.93 -15.04 42.11
N PHE A 92 5.65 -16.11 41.74
CA PHE A 92 5.14 -17.10 40.77
C PHE A 92 3.76 -17.60 41.25
N PRO A 93 2.68 -17.46 40.47
CA PRO A 93 2.64 -17.43 38.99
C PRO A 93 2.59 -16.05 38.28
N PHE A 94 3.13 -14.97 38.85
CA PHE A 94 3.21 -13.62 38.24
C PHE A 94 1.84 -13.02 37.86
N GLY A 95 0.97 -12.84 38.85
CA GLY A 95 -0.39 -12.34 38.65
C GLY A 95 -0.43 -10.90 38.12
N LEU A 96 0.45 -10.01 38.61
CA LEU A 96 0.48 -8.62 38.19
C LEU A 96 0.96 -8.47 36.75
N LEU A 97 2.03 -9.20 36.38
CA LEU A 97 2.51 -9.24 35.00
C LEU A 97 1.41 -9.68 34.04
N THR A 98 0.73 -10.79 34.37
CA THR A 98 -0.32 -11.36 33.54
C THR A 98 -1.48 -10.37 33.33
N MET A 99 -1.88 -9.65 34.38
CA MET A 99 -2.93 -8.64 34.29
C MET A 99 -2.54 -7.47 33.37
N ILE A 100 -1.33 -6.94 33.52
CA ILE A 100 -0.83 -5.81 32.71
C ILE A 100 -0.73 -6.22 31.25
N VAL A 101 -0.12 -7.37 30.96
CA VAL A 101 0.06 -7.89 29.59
C VAL A 101 -1.29 -8.17 28.92
N SER A 102 -2.27 -8.70 29.67
CA SER A 102 -3.61 -8.94 29.13
C SER A 102 -4.30 -7.66 28.71
N LEU A 103 -4.21 -6.61 29.52
CA LEU A 103 -4.76 -5.29 29.21
C LEU A 103 -4.05 -4.67 28.01
N GLU A 104 -2.72 -4.72 27.98
CA GLU A 104 -1.91 -4.26 26.85
C GLU A 104 -2.28 -4.98 25.54
N ALA A 105 -2.43 -6.30 25.58
CA ALA A 105 -2.81 -7.10 24.42
C ALA A 105 -4.17 -6.70 23.83
N ILE A 106 -5.16 -6.38 24.66
CA ILE A 106 -6.49 -5.91 24.21
C ILE A 106 -6.36 -4.58 23.45
N PHE A 107 -5.59 -3.63 23.98
CA PHE A 107 -5.34 -2.35 23.31
C PHE A 107 -4.61 -2.55 21.98
N LEU A 108 -3.55 -3.38 21.95
CA LEU A 108 -2.80 -3.68 20.73
C LEU A 108 -3.68 -4.34 19.67
N ALA A 109 -4.48 -5.34 20.04
CA ALA A 109 -5.39 -6.01 19.12
C ALA A 109 -6.41 -5.03 18.51
N THR A 110 -6.93 -4.11 19.33
CA THR A 110 -7.86 -3.07 18.88
C THR A 110 -7.19 -2.11 17.90
N PHE A 111 -5.96 -1.65 18.19
CA PHE A 111 -5.21 -0.79 17.27
C PHE A 111 -4.87 -1.48 15.96
N VAL A 112 -4.49 -2.76 16.00
CA VAL A 112 -4.24 -3.57 14.81
C VAL A 112 -5.51 -3.69 13.96
N MET A 113 -6.66 -4.01 14.58
CA MET A 113 -7.94 -4.13 13.88
C MET A 113 -8.35 -2.82 13.21
N VAL A 114 -8.23 -1.69 13.91
CA VAL A 114 -8.52 -0.36 13.35
C VAL A 114 -7.62 -0.08 12.15
N SER A 115 -6.32 -0.37 12.25
CA SER A 115 -5.41 -0.18 11.12
C SER A 115 -5.71 -1.12 9.96
N GLN A 116 -6.09 -2.37 10.21
CA GLN A 116 -6.47 -3.32 9.16
C GLN A 116 -7.72 -2.87 8.42
N ASN A 117 -8.77 -2.47 9.15
CA ASN A 117 -9.99 -1.93 8.54
C ASN A 117 -9.70 -0.72 7.65
N ARG A 118 -8.80 0.17 8.10
CA ARG A 118 -8.37 1.35 7.33
C ARG A 118 -7.56 0.96 6.09
N GLN A 119 -6.65 0.01 6.20
CA GLN A 119 -5.89 -0.49 5.05
C GLN A 119 -6.81 -1.16 4.02
N SER A 120 -7.82 -1.93 4.47
CA SER A 120 -8.84 -2.54 3.61
C SER A 120 -9.63 -1.47 2.86
N ALA A 121 -10.17 -0.47 3.55
CA ALA A 121 -10.91 0.62 2.91
C ALA A 121 -10.06 1.37 1.86
N ARG A 122 -8.76 1.59 2.13
CA ARG A 122 -7.83 2.19 1.15
C ARG A 122 -7.54 1.26 -0.02
N ALA A 123 -7.54 -0.06 0.18
CA ALA A 123 -7.35 -1.03 -0.89
C ALA A 123 -8.60 -1.07 -1.79
N ASP A 124 -9.80 -1.04 -1.21
CA ASP A 124 -11.06 -1.01 -1.96
C ASP A 124 -11.17 0.23 -2.85
N LEU A 125 -10.85 1.42 -2.31
CA LEU A 125 -10.84 2.65 -3.10
C LEU A 125 -9.81 2.61 -4.24
N ARG A 126 -8.61 2.06 -3.99
CA ARG A 126 -7.59 1.88 -5.04
C ARG A 126 -8.08 0.93 -6.12
N ALA A 127 -8.72 -0.18 -5.75
CA ALA A 127 -9.27 -1.13 -6.70
C ALA A 127 -10.37 -0.51 -7.58
N GLN A 128 -11.21 0.37 -7.04
CA GLN A 128 -12.22 1.10 -7.82
C GLN A 128 -11.58 2.05 -8.84
N VAL A 129 -10.57 2.81 -8.40
CA VAL A 129 -9.82 3.72 -9.26
C VAL A 129 -9.08 2.96 -10.37
N ASP A 130 -8.41 1.86 -10.03
CA ASP A 130 -7.74 0.99 -11.00
C ASP A 130 -8.74 0.40 -12.01
N PHE A 131 -9.94 0.06 -11.57
CA PHE A 131 -11.01 -0.42 -12.46
C PHE A 131 -11.45 0.66 -13.46
N GLU A 132 -11.68 1.90 -12.99
CA GLU A 132 -12.03 3.03 -13.86
C GLU A 132 -10.94 3.34 -14.89
N ALA A 133 -9.67 3.36 -14.47
CA ALA A 133 -8.52 3.58 -15.36
C ALA A 133 -8.37 2.46 -16.40
N ASN A 134 -8.59 1.20 -16.00
CA ASN A 134 -8.59 0.06 -16.91
C ASN A 134 -9.73 0.15 -17.94
N LEU A 135 -10.92 0.57 -17.52
CA LEU A 135 -12.06 0.75 -18.43
C LEU A 135 -11.77 1.85 -19.46
N GLN A 136 -11.23 2.98 -19.02
CA GLN A 136 -10.81 4.06 -19.92
C GLN A 136 -9.76 3.56 -20.93
N SER A 137 -8.74 2.85 -20.45
CA SER A 137 -7.68 2.27 -21.30
C SER A 137 -8.22 1.28 -22.32
N LEU A 138 -9.18 0.44 -21.93
CA LEU A 138 -9.88 -0.47 -22.83
C LEU A 138 -10.62 0.29 -23.95
N ILE A 139 -11.38 1.33 -23.59
CA ILE A 139 -12.13 2.15 -24.56
C ILE A 139 -11.17 2.77 -25.59
N TRP A 140 -10.08 3.39 -25.13
CA TRP A 140 -9.06 3.95 -26.03
C TRP A 140 -8.44 2.89 -26.94
N THR A 141 -8.07 1.74 -26.38
CA THR A 141 -7.44 0.64 -27.13
C THR A 141 -8.36 0.10 -28.22
N VAL A 142 -9.66 -0.06 -27.93
CA VAL A 142 -10.65 -0.51 -28.94
C VAL A 142 -10.79 0.50 -30.07
N HIS A 143 -10.84 1.80 -29.76
CA HIS A 143 -10.92 2.85 -30.78
C HIS A 143 -9.67 2.89 -31.67
N VAL A 144 -8.48 2.77 -31.08
CA VAL A 144 -7.22 2.68 -31.83
C VAL A 144 -7.19 1.42 -32.68
N GLY A 145 -7.59 0.27 -32.15
CA GLY A 145 -7.66 -0.98 -32.89
C GLY A 145 -8.59 -0.90 -34.10
N HIS A 146 -9.77 -0.28 -33.92
CA HIS A 146 -10.70 -0.05 -35.02
C HIS A 146 -10.13 0.92 -36.07
N ALA A 147 -9.46 1.99 -35.66
CA ALA A 147 -8.80 2.93 -36.58
C ALA A 147 -7.67 2.26 -37.41
N LEU A 148 -7.01 1.25 -36.84
CA LEU A 148 -5.99 0.43 -37.51
C LEU A 148 -6.58 -0.77 -38.26
N ASN A 149 -7.90 -0.90 -38.33
CA ASN A 149 -8.62 -1.99 -38.99
C ASN A 149 -8.25 -3.39 -38.42
N ILE A 150 -7.96 -3.46 -37.12
CA ILE A 150 -7.68 -4.69 -36.38
C ILE A 150 -9.00 -5.38 -36.02
N ASP A 151 -9.08 -6.70 -36.22
CA ASP A 151 -10.22 -7.50 -35.76
C ASP A 151 -10.17 -7.71 -34.23
N VAL A 152 -10.84 -6.83 -33.50
CA VAL A 152 -10.93 -6.84 -32.04
C VAL A 152 -11.53 -8.15 -31.51
N LYS A 153 -12.44 -8.78 -32.27
CA LYS A 153 -13.08 -10.04 -31.84
C LYS A 153 -12.09 -11.19 -31.88
N HIS A 154 -11.32 -11.29 -32.96
CA HIS A 154 -10.25 -12.28 -33.08
C HIS A 154 -9.20 -12.14 -31.97
N VAL A 155 -8.75 -10.91 -31.69
CA VAL A 155 -7.79 -10.65 -30.59
C VAL A 155 -8.38 -11.05 -29.24
N GLY A 156 -9.65 -10.72 -28.98
CA GLY A 156 -10.33 -11.11 -27.75
C GLY A 156 -10.41 -12.62 -27.55
N ASP A 157 -10.67 -13.38 -28.62
CA ASP A 157 -10.71 -14.85 -28.57
C ASP A 157 -9.32 -15.47 -28.31
N LEU A 158 -8.26 -14.92 -28.92
CA LEU A 158 -6.87 -15.30 -28.63
C LEU A 158 -6.50 -15.04 -27.16
N CYS A 159 -6.86 -13.89 -26.62
CA CYS A 159 -6.60 -13.56 -25.21
C CYS A 159 -7.30 -14.55 -24.26
N LYS A 160 -8.57 -14.90 -24.53
CA LYS A 160 -9.30 -15.91 -23.74
C LYS A 160 -8.60 -17.26 -23.76
N ALA A 161 -8.20 -17.73 -24.95
CA ALA A 161 -7.49 -19.00 -25.10
C ALA A 161 -6.16 -19.00 -24.32
N ALA A 162 -5.39 -17.91 -24.38
CA ALA A 162 -4.14 -17.78 -23.64
C ALA A 162 -4.34 -17.79 -22.11
N ILE A 163 -5.39 -17.13 -21.60
CA ILE A 163 -5.74 -17.13 -20.17
C ILE A 163 -6.21 -18.52 -19.71
N GLU A 164 -6.99 -19.22 -20.53
CA GLU A 164 -7.42 -20.59 -20.22
C GLU A 164 -6.23 -21.54 -20.15
N GLU A 165 -5.26 -21.39 -21.05
CA GLU A 165 -4.04 -22.18 -21.05
C GLU A 165 -3.17 -21.88 -19.81
N SER A 166 -3.02 -20.61 -19.43
CA SER A 166 -2.24 -20.24 -18.25
C SER A 166 -2.83 -20.75 -16.93
N ARG A 167 -4.12 -21.11 -16.90
CA ARG A 167 -4.79 -21.69 -15.73
C ARG A 167 -4.64 -23.20 -15.62
N LYS A 168 -4.21 -23.88 -16.69
CA LYS A 168 -3.97 -25.34 -16.71
C LYS A 168 -2.55 -25.71 -16.30
N ASN A 169 -1.60 -24.80 -16.46
CA ASN A 169 -0.23 -24.89 -15.92
C ASN A 169 -0.20 -24.39 -14.47
#